data_AF-A0A2Z4MS77-F1
#
_entry.id   AF-A0A2Z4MS77-F1
#
_cell.length_a   1.000
_cell.length_b   1.000
_cell.length_c   1.000
_cell.angle_alpha   90.00
_cell.angle_beta   90.00
_cell.angle_gamma   90.00
#
_symmetry.space_group_name_H-M   'P 1'
#
loop_
_entity.id
_entity.type
_entity.pdbx_description
1 polymer ?
#
loop_
_entity_poly.entity_id
_entity_poly.type
_entity_poly.pdbx_seq_one_letter_code
_entity_poly.pdbx_strand_id
1 'polypeptide(L)' 'MIKIQAFLDNGEMKIHAIGHANYAEHGKDIVCAGVSTIMQTALLGIQAIAQQYPDYVSLEIQNLEGEGTK' A
#
# COMPACT_ATOMS: atom_id res chain seq x y z
N MET A 1 16.37 -2.06 -3.24
CA MET A 1 15.57 -2.48 -4.42
C MET A 1 14.14 -2.61 -3.95
N ILE A 2 13.20 -1.94 -4.62
CA ILE A 2 11.78 -2.04 -4.27
C ILE A 2 11.26 -3.38 -4.79
N LYS A 3 10.58 -4.14 -3.94
CA LYS A 3 9.93 -5.39 -4.30
C LYS A 3 8.42 -5.22 -4.19
N ILE A 4 7.71 -5.52 -5.28
CA ILE A 4 6.24 -5.59 -5.29
C ILE A 4 5.85 -7.05 -5.33
N GLN A 5 4.95 -7.46 -4.44
CA GLN A 5 4.32 -8.77 -4.45
C GLN A 5 2.82 -8.57 -4.63
N ALA A 6 2.25 -9.19 -5.66
CA ALA A 6 0.82 -9.18 -5.92
C ALA A 6 0.29 -10.61 -5.80
N PHE A 7 -0.82 -10.77 -5.09
CA PHE A 7 -1.52 -12.04 -4.89
C PHE A 7 -2.93 -11.89 -5.43
N LEU A 8 -3.35 -12.85 -6.26
CA LEU A 8 -4.68 -12.92 -6.86
C LEU A 8 -5.17 -14.35 -6.67
N ASP A 9 -6.20 -14.54 -5.85
CA ASP A 9 -6.82 -15.85 -5.63
C ASP A 9 -8.29 -15.70 -5.28
N ASN A 10 -9.18 -16.43 -5.97
CA ASN A 10 -10.61 -16.54 -5.66
C ASN A 10 -11.33 -15.23 -5.25
N GLY A 11 -11.07 -14.14 -5.97
CA GLY A 11 -11.69 -12.83 -5.70
C GLY A 11 -10.98 -11.99 -4.64
N GLU A 12 -9.94 -12.51 -4.00
CA GLU A 12 -9.03 -11.77 -3.13
C GLU A 12 -7.87 -11.17 -3.94
N MET A 13 -7.54 -9.91 -3.63
CA MET A 13 -6.38 -9.19 -4.17
C MET A 13 -5.57 -8.61 -3.02
N LYS A 14 -4.25 -8.87 -3.00
CA LYS A 14 -3.31 -8.25 -2.06
C LYS A 14 -2.11 -7.70 -2.82
N ILE A 15 -1.68 -6.50 -2.46
CA ILE A 15 -0.44 -5.89 -2.98
C ILE A 15 0.44 -5.51 -1.78
N HIS A 16 1.68 -5.99 -1.77
CA HIS A 16 2.67 -5.66 -0.77
C HIS A 16 3.89 -5.00 -1.44
N ALA A 17 4.20 -3.77 -1.01
CA ALA A 17 5.38 -3.04 -1.45
C ALA A 17 6.44 -3.01 -0.33
N ILE A 18 7.63 -3.55 -0.59
CA ILE A 18 8.71 -3.69 0.40
C ILE A 18 9.93 -2.89 -0.07
N GLY A 19 10.60 -2.20 0.87
CA GLY A 19 11.84 -1.48 0.59
C GLY A 19 11.67 -0.20 -0.24
N HIS A 20 10.47 0.42 -0.17
CA HIS A 20 10.12 1.67 -0.84
C HIS A 20 10.28 2.91 0.07
N ALA A 21 10.73 2.73 1.32
CA ALA A 21 11.08 3.79 2.26
C ALA A 21 12.55 3.64 2.69
N ASN A 22 13.24 4.75 3.00
CA ASN A 22 14.67 4.81 3.37
C ASN A 22 15.69 4.41 2.30
N TYR A 23 15.40 4.68 1.02
CA TYR A 23 16.44 4.69 0.00
C TYR A 23 17.18 6.04 0.05
N ALA A 24 18.51 6.03 -0.06
CA ALA A 24 19.35 7.22 0.20
C ALA A 24 20.31 7.57 -0.95
N GLU A 25 20.21 6.89 -2.10
CA GLU A 25 20.98 7.27 -3.28
C GLU A 25 20.25 8.36 -4.07
N HIS A 26 20.96 9.46 -4.32
CA HIS A 26 20.48 10.60 -5.11
C HIS A 26 19.82 10.14 -6.42
N GLY A 27 18.59 10.59 -6.65
CA GLY A 27 17.83 10.31 -7.88
C GLY A 27 17.06 8.98 -7.89
N LYS A 28 17.16 8.14 -6.86
CA LYS A 28 16.28 6.96 -6.70
C LYS A 28 15.14 7.20 -5.71
N ASP A 29 15.22 8.25 -4.90
CA ASP A 29 14.16 8.67 -3.97
C ASP A 29 12.85 9.03 -4.70
N ILE A 30 12.94 9.50 -5.94
CA ILE A 30 11.78 9.76 -6.81
C ILE A 30 11.02 8.47 -7.17
N VAL A 31 11.71 7.32 -7.23
CA VAL A 31 11.09 6.02 -7.52
C VAL A 31 10.34 5.54 -6.27
N CYS A 32 10.95 5.67 -5.10
CA CYS A 32 10.31 5.42 -3.81
C CYS A 32 9.05 6.28 -3.65
N ALA A 33 9.15 7.59 -3.92
CA ALA A 33 8.01 8.51 -3.88
C ALA A 33 6.89 8.06 -4.82
N GLY A 34 7.20 7.68 -6.06
CA GLY A 34 6.21 7.19 -7.03
C GLY A 34 5.45 5.95 -6.54
N VAL A 35 6.16 4.96 -5.99
CA VAL A 35 5.53 3.75 -5.43
C VAL A 35 4.64 4.10 -4.24
N SER A 36 5.13 4.94 -3.31
CA SER A 36 4.35 5.43 -2.17
C SER A 36 3.08 6.15 -2.62
N THR A 37 3.18 7.05 -3.60
CA THR A 37 2.03 7.80 -4.12
C THR A 37 0.96 6.88 -4.67
N ILE A 38 1.32 5.87 -5.46
CA ILE A 38 0.35 4.93 -6.04
C ILE A 38 -0.36 4.13 -4.94
N MET A 39 0.41 3.56 -3.99
CA MET A 39 -0.16 2.77 -2.90
C MET A 39 -1.11 3.60 -2.02
N GLN A 40 -0.71 4.84 -1.69
CA GLN A 40 -1.55 5.77 -0.92
C GLN A 40 -2.79 6.20 -1.69
N THR A 41 -2.67 6.47 -3.00
CA THR A 41 -3.81 6.84 -3.86
C THR A 41 -4.83 5.70 -3.93
N ALA A 42 -4.38 4.45 -4.05
CA ALA A 42 -5.27 3.29 -4.05
C ALA A 42 -6.05 3.17 -2.73
N LEU A 43 -5.38 3.31 -1.59
CA LEU A 43 -6.03 3.30 -0.27
C LEU A 43 -7.06 4.43 -0.14
N LEU A 44 -6.69 5.66 -0.49
CA LEU A 44 -7.59 6.82 -0.42
C LEU A 44 -8.80 6.66 -1.34
N GLY A 45 -8.62 6.11 -2.54
CA GLY A 45 -9.72 5.84 -3.46
C GLY A 45 -10.73 4.83 -2.90
N ILE A 46 -10.24 3.74 -2.31
CA ILE A 46 -11.10 2.75 -1.65
C ILE A 46 -11.81 3.36 -0.44
N GLN A 47 -11.08 4.15 0.37
CA GLN A 47 -11.66 4.85 1.52
C GLN A 47 -12.77 5.81 1.12
N ALA A 48 -12.60 6.57 0.04
CA ALA A 48 -13.62 7.47 -0.47
C ALA A 48 -14.89 6.71 -0.89
N ILE A 49 -14.74 5.56 -1.56
CA ILE A 49 -15.87 4.71 -1.95
C ILE A 49 -16.58 4.16 -0.71
N ALA A 50 -15.84 3.65 0.27
CA ALA A 50 -16.41 3.14 1.53
C ALA A 50 -17.21 4.21 2.28
N GLN A 51 -16.71 5.45 2.30
CA GLN A 51 -17.43 6.58 2.90
C GLN A 51 -18.70 6.96 2.13
N GLN A 52 -18.67 6.88 0.80
CA GLN A 52 -19.81 7.22 -0.05
C GLN A 52 -20.90 6.12 -0.04
N TYR A 53 -20.51 4.86 0.14
CA TYR A 53 -21.38 3.69 0.04
C TYR A 53 -21.22 2.72 1.23
N PRO A 54 -21.50 3.17 2.47
CA PRO A 54 -21.22 2.40 3.69
C PRO A 54 -22.03 1.10 3.81
N ASP A 55 -23.19 1.01 3.15
CA ASP A 55 -24.01 -0.21 3.15
C ASP A 55 -23.45 -1.32 2.24
N TYR A 56 -22.49 -1.00 1.37
CA TYR A 56 -21.96 -1.91 0.35
C TYR A 56 -20.47 -2.18 0.51
N VAL A 57 -19.72 -1.25 1.11
CA VAL A 57 -18.26 -1.31 1.18
C VAL A 57 -17.80 -0.99 2.59
N SER A 58 -17.20 -1.98 3.26
CA SER A 58 -16.47 -1.79 4.51
C SER A 58 -14.97 -1.68 4.25
N LEU A 59 -14.29 -0.85 5.03
CA LEU A 59 -12.83 -0.72 5.01
C LEU A 59 -12.29 -0.80 6.44
N GLU A 60 -11.37 -1.72 6.67
CA GLU A 60 -10.64 -1.85 7.92
C GLU A 60 -9.15 -1.61 7.65
N ILE A 61 -8.56 -0.65 8.38
CA ILE A 61 -7.12 -0.36 8.30
C ILE A 61 -6.46 -0.97 9.53
N GLN A 62 -5.65 -2.01 9.32
CA GLN A 62 -4.88 -2.64 10.39
C GLN A 62 -3.49 -1.99 10.44
N ASN A 63 -3.14 -1.41 11.58
CA ASN A 63 -1.76 -1.01 11.86
C ASN A 63 -1.00 -2.26 12.28
N LEU A 64 0.06 -2.61 11.55
CA LEU A 64 1.01 -3.59 12.04
C LEU A 64 1.86 -2.92 13.11
N GLU A 65 1.50 -3.12 14.38
CA GLU A 65 2.40 -2.82 15.49
C GLU A 65 3.63 -3.74 15.39
N GLY A 66 4.74 -3.18 14.91
CA GLY A 66 6.10 -3.68 15.10
C GLY A 66 6.35 -5.18 14.91
N GLU A 67 6.47 -5.65 13.66
CA GLU A 67 7.45 -6.71 13.40
C GLU A 67 8.84 -6.07 13.46
N GLY A 68 9.38 -6.01 14.68
CA GLY A 68 10.77 -5.71 14.96
C GLY A 68 11.64 -6.52 14.01
N THR A 69 12.33 -5.83 13.12
CA THR A 69 13.29 -6.46 12.22
C THR A 69 14.51 -6.83 13.08
N LYS A 70 14.58 -8.12 13.42
CA LYS A 70 15.66 -8.84 14.15
C LYS A 70 15.66 -8.74 15.67
#